data_AF-A0A1B6LEE1-F1
#
_entry.id   AF-A0A1B6LEE1-F1
#
_cell.length_a   1.000
_cell.length_b   1.000
_cell.length_c   1.000
_cell.angle_alpha   90.00
_cell.angle_beta   90.00
_cell.angle_gamma   90.00
#
_symmetry.space_group_name_H-M   'P 1'
#
loop_
_entity.id
_entity.type
_entity.pdbx_description
1 polymer ?
#
loop_
_entity_poly.entity_id
_entity_poly.type
_entity_poly.pdbx_seq_one_letter_code
_entity_poly.pdbx_strand_id
1 'polypeptide(L)'
;ENMCQFKFSPNVRVKFNSLEKVKVCHIRSECEVKTDNIEEKLLVQGVLNKFSNVFTSKIGKAIDFVYEIKLKDSEIVNQRPYPMAAPKILEMKEIIRDLLNQNIIRP
;
A
#
# COMPACT_ATOMS: atom_id res chain seq x y z
N GLU A 1 -25.26 -3.20 -24.43
CA GLU A 1 -23.95 -2.97 -23.76
C GLU A 1 -24.22 -2.26 -22.44
N ASN A 2 -23.89 -2.90 -21.31
CA ASN A 2 -24.14 -2.31 -20.00
C ASN A 2 -22.94 -1.44 -19.60
N MET A 3 -23.00 -0.16 -19.96
CA MET A 3 -22.01 0.83 -19.51
C MET A 3 -22.40 1.39 -18.14
N CYS A 4 -21.49 1.30 -17.17
CA CYS A 4 -21.63 1.98 -15.88
C CYS A 4 -20.76 3.24 -15.90
N GLN A 5 -21.38 4.41 -15.77
CA GLN A 5 -20.69 5.68 -15.62
C GLN A 5 -20.65 6.06 -14.14
N PHE A 6 -19.45 6.13 -13.56
CA PHE A 6 -19.27 6.65 -12.21
C PHE A 6 -19.24 8.19 -12.24
N LYS A 7 -20.33 8.80 -11.77
CA LYS A 7 -20.46 10.25 -11.69
C LYS A 7 -19.83 10.74 -10.38
N PHE A 8 -18.51 10.93 -10.37
CA PHE A 8 -17.83 11.54 -9.22
C PHE A 8 -18.35 12.97 -9.06
N SER A 9 -19.18 13.20 -8.03
CA SER A 9 -19.85 14.48 -7.81
C SER A 9 -19.13 15.21 -6.68
N PRO A 10 -18.18 16.12 -6.97
CA PRO A 10 -17.34 16.79 -5.96
C PRO A 10 -18.13 17.66 -4.97
N ASN A 11 -19.41 17.93 -5.26
CA ASN A 11 -20.28 18.74 -4.42
C ASN A 11 -21.08 17.94 -3.39
N VAL A 12 -21.04 16.60 -3.45
CA VAL A 12 -21.69 15.74 -2.45
C VAL A 12 -20.69 15.51 -1.31
N ARG A 13 -20.84 16.25 -0.22
CA ARG A 13 -20.07 16.04 1.01
C ARG A 13 -20.89 15.16 1.96
N VAL A 14 -20.47 13.92 2.13
CA VAL A 14 -20.99 13.06 3.20
C VAL A 14 -20.37 13.53 4.52
N LYS A 15 -21.20 13.91 5.49
CA LYS A 15 -20.74 14.27 6.84
C LYS A 15 -20.44 12.98 7.61
N PHE A 16 -19.17 12.74 7.91
CA PHE A 16 -18.76 11.69 8.84
C PHE A 16 -18.98 12.20 10.27
N ASN A 17 -20.07 11.77 10.91
CA ASN A 17 -20.31 12.03 12.32
C ASN A 17 -19.49 11.02 13.13
N SER A 18 -18.38 11.48 13.71
CA SER A 18 -17.34 10.72 14.45
C SER A 18 -16.09 10.39 13.62
N LEU A 19 -15.23 11.38 13.43
CA LEU A 19 -13.82 11.12 13.14
C LEU A 19 -13.13 10.73 14.44
N GLU A 20 -13.30 9.48 14.88
CA GLU A 20 -12.21 8.86 15.62
C GLU A 20 -10.99 8.92 14.70
N LYS A 21 -9.85 9.39 15.23
CA LYS A 21 -8.61 9.52 14.48
C LYS A 21 -8.29 8.18 13.84
N VAL A 22 -8.59 8.02 12.55
CA VAL A 22 -8.15 6.87 11.76
C VAL A 22 -6.64 7.04 11.62
N LYS A 23 -5.91 6.48 12.57
CA LYS A 23 -4.50 6.20 12.42
C LYS A 23 -4.45 5.24 11.23
N VAL A 24 -4.00 5.72 10.09
CA VAL A 24 -3.69 4.85 8.95
C VAL A 24 -2.52 3.99 9.43
N CYS A 25 -2.85 2.86 10.06
CA CYS A 25 -1.88 1.84 10.39
C CYS A 25 -1.22 1.43 9.08
N HIS A 26 0.11 1.41 9.06
CA HIS A 26 0.87 0.73 8.03
C HIS A 26 0.16 -0.56 7.68
N ILE A 27 -0.06 -0.78 6.38
CA ILE A 27 -0.77 -1.92 5.81
C ILE A 27 -0.05 -3.20 6.25
N ARG A 28 -0.36 -3.66 7.45
CA ARG A 28 -0.02 -4.95 8.02
C ARG A 28 -1.36 -5.56 8.36
N SER A 29 -1.74 -6.50 7.50
CA SER A 29 -2.60 -7.64 7.80
C SER A 29 -3.99 -7.33 8.35
N GLU A 30 -5.01 -7.79 7.62
CA GLU A 30 -6.41 -7.88 8.05
C GLU A 30 -7.12 -6.52 8.08
N CYS A 31 -7.79 -6.19 6.97
CA CYS A 31 -8.76 -5.10 6.95
C CYS A 31 -9.89 -5.43 7.94
N GLU A 32 -9.75 -5.00 9.19
CA GLU A 32 -10.85 -5.04 10.15
C GLU A 32 -11.88 -4.00 9.74
N VAL A 33 -13.03 -4.47 9.26
CA VAL A 33 -14.18 -3.61 8.98
C VAL A 33 -14.81 -3.20 10.31
N LYS A 34 -14.47 -2.00 10.79
CA LYS A 34 -15.04 -1.40 12.00
C LYS A 34 -16.28 -0.60 11.62
N THR A 35 -17.42 -1.29 11.51
CA THR A 35 -18.74 -0.65 11.41
C THR A 35 -19.71 -1.37 12.35
N ASP A 36 -20.60 -0.59 12.97
CA ASP A 36 -21.65 -1.12 13.84
C ASP A 36 -22.84 -1.67 13.03
N ASN A 37 -22.88 -1.37 11.72
CA ASN A 37 -23.91 -1.84 10.80
C ASN A 37 -23.54 -3.20 10.16
N ILE A 38 -24.30 -4.25 10.51
CA ILE A 38 -24.06 -5.62 10.05
C ILE A 38 -24.17 -5.74 8.52
N GLU A 39 -25.10 -5.03 7.88
CA GLU A 39 -25.30 -5.12 6.42
C GLU A 39 -24.10 -4.55 5.65
N GLU A 40 -23.60 -3.40 6.09
CA GLU A 40 -22.39 -2.79 5.54
C GLU A 40 -21.17 -3.70 5.72
N LYS A 41 -21.03 -4.31 6.91
CA LYS A 41 -19.95 -5.25 7.20
C LYS A 41 -19.97 -6.43 6.23
N LEU A 42 -21.14 -7.00 5.97
CA LEU A 42 -21.30 -8.11 5.02
C LEU A 42 -20.98 -7.69 3.58
N LEU A 43 -21.41 -6.49 3.16
CA LEU A 43 -21.10 -5.97 1.83
C LEU A 43 -19.59 -5.75 1.64
N VAL A 44 -18.92 -5.13 2.61
CA VAL A 44 -17.46 -4.91 2.56
C VAL A 44 -16.72 -6.24 2.56
N GLN A 45 -17.12 -7.19 3.41
CA GLN A 45 -16.52 -8.53 3.43
C GLN A 45 -16.70 -9.24 2.08
N GLY A 46 -17.86 -9.11 1.45
CA GLY A 46 -18.13 -9.63 0.11
C GLY A 46 -17.17 -9.07 -0.94
N VAL A 47 -16.90 -7.76 -0.90
CA VAL A 47 -15.94 -7.11 -1.81
C VAL A 47 -14.51 -7.58 -1.55
N LEU A 48 -14.09 -7.64 -0.28
CA LEU A 48 -12.75 -8.09 0.11
C LEU A 48 -12.50 -9.53 -0.36
N ASN A 49 -13.48 -10.42 -0.17
CA ASN A 49 -13.37 -11.82 -0.59
C ASN A 49 -13.34 -11.94 -2.12
N LYS A 50 -14.15 -11.14 -2.83
CA LYS A 50 -14.23 -11.16 -4.30
C LYS A 50 -12.94 -10.69 -4.97
N PHE A 51 -12.26 -9.72 -4.37
CA PHE A 51 -11.03 -9.11 -4.92
C PHE A 51 -9.83 -9.33 -4.01
N SER A 52 -9.68 -10.56 -3.49
CA SER A 52 -8.59 -10.94 -2.57
C SER A 52 -7.19 -10.79 -3.16
N ASN A 53 -7.08 -10.82 -4.49
CA ASN A 53 -5.85 -10.56 -5.23
C ASN A 53 -5.47 -9.06 -5.28
N VAL A 54 -6.44 -8.16 -5.06
CA VAL A 54 -6.22 -6.70 -5.01
C VAL A 54 -5.96 -6.27 -3.57
N PHE A 55 -6.77 -6.75 -2.62
CA PHE A 55 -6.65 -6.43 -1.21
C PHE A 55 -5.71 -7.41 -0.50
N THR A 56 -4.43 -7.35 -0.82
CA THR A 56 -3.39 -8.23 -0.27
C THR A 56 -2.24 -7.42 0.34
N SER A 57 -1.53 -8.02 1.29
CA SER A 57 -0.31 -7.45 1.89
C SER A 57 0.91 -7.54 0.96
N LYS A 58 0.84 -8.38 -0.08
CA LYS A 58 1.93 -8.54 -1.05
C LYS A 58 1.94 -7.39 -2.03
N ILE A 59 3.12 -6.86 -2.32
CA ILE A 59 3.28 -5.88 -3.39
C ILE A 59 3.06 -6.58 -4.75
N GLY A 60 2.14 -6.03 -5.53
CA GLY A 60 1.85 -6.50 -6.89
C GLY A 60 2.93 -6.13 -7.89
N LYS A 61 2.92 -6.76 -9.07
CA LYS A 61 3.81 -6.42 -10.18
C LYS A 61 3.14 -5.40 -11.10
N ALA A 62 3.85 -4.32 -11.43
CA ALA A 62 3.44 -3.44 -12.53
C ALA A 62 3.76 -4.13 -13.85
N ILE A 63 2.72 -4.40 -14.66
CA ILE A 63 2.85 -5.22 -15.89
C ILE A 63 3.28 -4.35 -17.07
N ASP A 64 2.88 -3.07 -17.10
CA ASP A 64 3.03 -2.18 -18.25
C ASP A 64 3.85 -0.92 -17.95
N PHE A 65 4.73 -0.97 -16.95
CA PHE A 65 5.54 0.18 -16.56
C PHE A 65 7.03 -0.17 -16.57
N VAL A 66 7.75 0.44 -17.50
CA VAL A 66 9.21 0.40 -17.58
C VAL A 66 9.72 1.81 -17.29
N TYR A 67 10.58 1.93 -16.29
CA TYR A 67 11.22 3.20 -15.96
C TYR A 67 12.69 3.14 -16.35
N GLU A 68 13.09 4.02 -17.27
CA GLU A 68 14.49 4.17 -17.68
C GLU A 68 15.16 5.28 -16.87
N ILE A 69 16.17 4.92 -16.08
CA ILE A 69 16.98 5.90 -15.35
C ILE A 69 18.06 6.40 -16.29
N LYS A 70 18.02 7.70 -16.61
CA LYS A 70 19.10 8.38 -17.34
C LYS A 70 20.09 8.95 -16.35
N LEU A 71 21.34 8.50 -16.43
CA LEU A 71 22.42 9.07 -15.62
C LEU A 71 22.79 10.44 -16.17
N LYS A 72 22.85 11.43 -15.29
CA LYS A 72 23.37 12.76 -15.62
C LYS A 72 24.89 12.76 -15.65
N ASP A 73 25.50 12.05 -14.72
CA ASP A 73 26.95 11.97 -14.55
C ASP A 73 27.48 10.73 -15.26
N SER A 74 28.69 10.83 -15.83
CA SER A 74 29.36 9.74 -16.53
C SER A 74 29.95 8.68 -15.60
N GLU A 75 30.07 9.01 -14.30
CA GLU A 75 30.69 8.16 -13.29
C GLU A 75 29.67 7.67 -12.26
N ILE A 76 29.86 6.44 -11.77
CA ILE A 76 29.00 5.85 -10.75
C ILE A 76 29.31 6.51 -9.41
N VAL A 77 28.26 7.00 -8.74
CA VAL A 77 28.39 7.57 -7.40
C VAL A 77 28.55 6.43 -6.37
N ASN A 78 29.76 6.26 -5.85
CA ASN A 78 30.04 5.34 -4.76
C ASN A 78 30.09 6.08 -3.42
N GLN A 79 28.98 6.08 -2.69
CA GLN A 79 28.86 6.73 -1.40
C GLN A 79 28.78 5.70 -0.27
N ARG A 80 29.46 6.02 0.84
CA ARG A 80 29.34 5.23 2.06
C ARG A 80 27.95 5.44 2.67
N PRO A 81 27.29 4.38 3.19
CA PRO A 81 26.05 4.52 3.91
C PRO A 81 26.19 5.43 5.13
N TYR A 82 25.12 6.14 5.47
CA TYR A 82 25.08 6.94 6.68
C TYR A 82 25.21 6.06 7.93
N PRO A 83 25.94 6.53 8.96
CA PRO A 83 25.98 5.83 10.23
C PRO A 83 24.59 5.82 10.86
N MET A 84 24.14 4.64 11.31
CA MET A 84 22.83 4.47 11.94
C MET A 84 23.00 3.90 13.34
N ALA A 85 22.12 4.31 14.25
CA ALA A 85 22.04 3.74 15.59
C ALA A 85 21.56 2.27 15.53
N ALA A 86 22.01 1.44 16.48
CA ALA A 86 21.73 0.01 16.47
C ALA A 86 20.23 -0.36 16.39
N PRO A 87 19.29 0.32 17.10
CA PRO A 87 17.86 0.02 16.96
C PRO A 87 17.33 0.26 15.54
N LYS A 88 17.76 1.35 14.89
CA LYS A 88 17.35 1.68 13.51
C LYS A 88 17.91 0.69 12.50
N ILE A 89 19.11 0.16 12.73
CA ILE A 89 19.69 -0.89 11.89
C ILE A 89 18.84 -2.17 11.97
N LEU A 90 18.31 -2.52 13.15
CA LEU A 90 17.45 -3.69 13.30
C LEU A 90 16.15 -3.52 12.51
N GLU A 91 15.46 -2.39 12.66
CA GLU A 91 14.26 -2.07 11.89
C GLU A 91 14.51 -2.09 10.38
N MET A 92 15.60 -1.46 9.93
CA MET A 92 15.99 -1.46 8.52
C MET A 92 16.24 -2.88 7.99
N LYS A 93 16.90 -3.75 8.78
CA LYS A 93 17.14 -5.14 8.40
C LYS A 93 15.85 -5.93 8.23
N GLU A 94 14.83 -5.66 9.05
CA GLU A 94 13.52 -6.31 8.90
C GLU A 94 12.83 -5.88 7.60
N ILE A 95 12.86 -4.58 7.29
CA ILE A 95 12.31 -4.03 6.04
C ILE A 95 13.04 -4.64 4.84
N ILE A 96 14.37 -4.65 4.84
CA ILE A 96 15.17 -5.22 3.75
C ILE A 96 14.86 -6.72 3.58
N ARG A 97 14.72 -7.48 4.67
CA ARG A 97 14.34 -8.90 4.61
C ARG A 97 12.96 -9.10 3.98
N ASP A 98 11.98 -8.28 4.36
CA ASP A 98 10.64 -8.34 3.76
C ASP A 98 10.67 -8.04 2.25
N LEU A 99 11.40 -6.99 1.84
CA LEU A 99 11.54 -6.62 0.43
C LEU A 99 12.25 -7.71 -0.41
N LEU A 100 13.26 -8.36 0.15
CA LEU A 100 13.95 -9.50 -0.48
C LEU A 100 13.00 -10.70 -0.63
N ASN A 101 12.26 -11.04 0.42
CA ASN A 101 11.30 -12.15 0.41
C ASN A 101 10.18 -11.92 -0.62
N GLN A 102 9.75 -10.67 -0.79
CA GLN A 102 8.76 -10.28 -1.80
C GLN A 102 9.36 -10.13 -3.22
N ASN A 103 10.67 -10.36 -3.41
CA ASN A 103 11.39 -10.21 -4.68
C ASN A 103 11.32 -8.79 -5.28
N ILE A 104 11.15 -7.77 -4.45
CA ILE A 104 11.10 -6.37 -4.87
C ILE A 104 12.51 -5.85 -5.16
N ILE A 105 13.47 -6.25 -4.32
CA ILE A 105 14.89 -5.96 -4.48
C ILE A 105 15.67 -7.28 -4.59
N ARG A 106 16.89 -7.22 -5.12
CA ARG A 106 17.81 -8.36 -5.26
C ARG A 106 19.22 -7.96 -4.82
N PRO A 107 20.05 -8.92 -4.37
CA PRO A 107 21.46 -8.68 -4.08
C PRO A 107 22.25 -8.17 -5.28
#